data_AF-A0A7S0WAV9-F1
#
_entry.id   AF-A0A7S0WAV9-F1
#
_cell.length_a   1.000
_cell.length_b   1.000
_cell.length_c   1.000
_cell.angle_alpha   90.00
_cell.angle_beta   90.00
_cell.angle_gamma   90.00
#
_symmetry.space_group_name_H-M   'P 1'
#
loop_
_entity.id
_entity.type
_entity.pdbx_description
1 polymer ?
#
loop_
_entity_poly.entity_id
_entity_poly.type
_entity_poly.pdbx_seq_one_letter_code
_entity_poly.pdbx_strand_id
1 'polypeptide(L)'
;MQASEQKVADLLKRSKKELGELEAAKQAKTKAESQVAGLKKKCDRLMKEGGTKDLHEEVAAYKTMMNCSVCMERPKSVIITRCYHMFCKTCIDKTVEARQRKCPGCGSGFATGDVS
;
A
#
# COMPACT_ATOMS: atom_id res chain seq x y z
N MET A 1 -36.58 -56.91 33.91
CA MET A 1 -37.20 -55.57 33.77
C MET A 1 -36.30 -54.45 34.29
N GLN A 2 -35.76 -54.52 35.52
CA GLN A 2 -34.95 -53.40 36.07
C GLN A 2 -33.69 -53.02 35.26
N ALA A 3 -32.98 -54.00 34.68
CA ALA A 3 -31.78 -53.72 33.87
C ALA A 3 -32.08 -52.98 32.55
N SER A 4 -33.29 -53.14 31.97
CA SER A 4 -33.65 -52.42 30.75
C SER A 4 -34.05 -50.97 31.04
N GLU A 5 -34.72 -50.72 32.17
CA GLU A 5 -35.12 -49.38 32.60
C GLU A 5 -33.90 -48.49 32.90
N GLN A 6 -32.88 -49.06 33.55
CA GLN A 6 -31.64 -48.36 33.87
C GLN A 6 -30.85 -47.98 32.61
N LYS A 7 -30.81 -48.89 31.63
CA LYS A 7 -30.18 -48.65 30.33
C LYS A 7 -30.91 -47.56 29.52
N VAL A 8 -32.24 -47.49 29.61
CA VAL A 8 -33.04 -46.42 29.02
C VAL A 8 -32.74 -45.07 29.70
N ALA A 9 -32.63 -45.04 31.03
CA ALA A 9 -32.30 -43.82 31.77
C ALA A 9 -30.90 -43.27 31.40
N ASP A 10 -29.90 -44.15 31.27
CA ASP A 10 -28.54 -43.76 30.86
C ASP A 10 -28.50 -43.22 29.43
N LEU A 11 -29.23 -43.85 28.50
CA LEU A 11 -29.35 -43.38 27.11
C LEU A 11 -30.03 -42.00 27.04
N LEU A 12 -31.10 -41.78 27.81
CA LEU A 12 -31.79 -40.48 27.87
C LEU A 12 -30.88 -39.38 28.44
N LYS A 13 -30.09 -39.69 29.47
CA LYS A 13 -29.13 -38.75 30.07
C LYS A 13 -28.04 -38.37 29.07
N ARG A 14 -27.53 -39.35 28.33
CA ARG A 14 -26.53 -39.13 27.27
C ARG A 14 -27.10 -38.30 26.12
N SER A 15 -28.30 -38.62 25.64
CA SER A 15 -28.97 -37.87 24.58
C SER A 15 -29.23 -36.41 24.97
N LYS A 16 -29.65 -36.14 26.22
CA LYS A 16 -29.79 -34.76 26.73
C LYS A 16 -28.46 -34.01 26.77
N LYS A 17 -27.37 -34.66 27.16
CA LYS A 17 -26.03 -34.06 27.17
C LYS A 17 -25.57 -33.70 25.75
N GLU A 18 -25.71 -34.63 24.82
CA GLU A 18 -25.36 -34.45 23.41
C GLU A 18 -26.19 -33.33 22.75
N LEU A 19 -27.47 -33.21 23.10
CA LEU A 19 -28.32 -32.11 22.64
C LEU A 19 -27.83 -30.75 23.14
N GLY A 20 -27.49 -30.65 24.43
CA GLY A 20 -26.96 -29.40 25.00
C GLY A 20 -25.60 -29.00 24.41
N GLU A 21 -24.72 -29.97 24.15
CA GLU A 21 -23.43 -29.74 23.49
C GLU A 21 -23.61 -29.28 22.04
N LEU A 22 -24.57 -29.87 21.30
CA LEU A 22 -24.89 -29.47 19.93
C LEU A 22 -25.47 -28.05 19.85
N GLU A 23 -26.34 -27.68 20.80
CA GLU A 23 -26.90 -26.32 20.88
C GLU A 23 -25.81 -25.28 21.18
N ALA A 24 -24.92 -25.56 22.15
CA ALA A 24 -23.79 -24.70 22.47
C ALA A 24 -22.84 -24.53 21.27
N ALA A 25 -22.54 -25.62 20.56
CA ALA A 25 -21.71 -25.61 19.36
C ALA A 25 -22.35 -24.78 18.22
N LYS A 26 -23.67 -24.91 18.01
CA LYS A 26 -24.41 -24.10 17.02
C LYS A 26 -24.37 -22.62 17.37
N GLN A 27 -24.58 -22.27 18.64
CA GLN A 27 -24.53 -20.87 19.09
C GLN A 27 -23.13 -20.27 18.93
N ALA A 28 -22.09 -21.03 19.27
CA ALA A 28 -20.70 -20.64 19.05
C ALA A 28 -20.39 -20.42 17.57
N LYS A 29 -20.86 -21.33 16.69
CA LYS A 29 -20.72 -21.20 15.24
C LYS A 29 -21.37 -19.93 14.70
N THR A 30 -22.62 -19.65 15.06
CA THR A 30 -23.31 -18.42 14.62
C THR A 30 -22.59 -17.16 15.09
N LYS A 31 -22.04 -17.16 16.31
CA LYS A 31 -21.25 -16.05 16.83
C LYS A 31 -19.96 -15.86 16.01
N ALA A 32 -19.23 -16.94 15.72
CA ALA A 32 -18.04 -16.89 14.88
C ALA A 32 -18.35 -16.39 13.45
N GLU A 33 -19.43 -16.87 12.83
CA GLU A 33 -19.87 -16.42 11.51
C GLU A 33 -20.18 -14.91 11.48
N SER A 34 -20.84 -14.39 12.51
CA SER A 34 -21.11 -12.94 12.64
C SER A 34 -19.82 -12.12 12.79
N GLN A 35 -18.84 -12.63 13.54
CA GLN A 35 -17.53 -11.99 13.71
C GLN A 35 -16.76 -11.98 12.39
N VAL A 36 -16.75 -13.10 11.66
CA VAL A 36 -16.13 -13.19 10.33
C VAL A 36 -16.78 -12.20 9.36
N ALA A 37 -18.11 -12.10 9.35
CA ALA A 37 -18.82 -11.13 8.52
C ALA A 37 -18.45 -9.68 8.87
N GLY A 38 -18.36 -9.35 10.17
CA GLY A 38 -17.94 -8.04 10.64
C GLY A 38 -16.48 -7.71 10.28
N LEU A 39 -15.57 -8.66 10.46
CA LEU A 39 -14.15 -8.51 10.10
C LEU A 39 -13.95 -8.34 8.60
N LYS A 40 -14.66 -9.11 7.77
CA LYS A 40 -14.65 -8.95 6.31
C LYS A 40 -15.06 -7.55 5.89
N LYS A 41 -16.20 -7.04 6.40
CA LYS A 41 -16.65 -5.66 6.14
C LYS A 41 -15.62 -4.62 6.57
N LYS A 42 -14.95 -4.83 7.71
CA LYS A 42 -13.91 -3.91 8.20
C LYS A 42 -12.67 -3.94 7.29
N CYS A 43 -12.23 -5.12 6.85
CA CYS A 43 -11.14 -5.26 5.87
C CYS A 43 -11.49 -4.58 4.54
N ASP A 44 -12.69 -4.82 4.00
CA ASP A 44 -13.15 -4.19 2.75
C ASP A 44 -13.17 -2.66 2.87
N ARG A 45 -13.63 -2.14 4.02
CA ARG A 45 -13.61 -0.70 4.29
C ARG A 45 -12.18 -0.16 4.36
N LEU A 46 -11.30 -0.80 5.12
CA LEU A 46 -9.89 -0.39 5.22
C LEU A 46 -9.15 -0.49 3.88
N MET A 47 -9.49 -1.45 3.03
CA MET A 47 -8.93 -1.57 1.68
C MET A 47 -9.42 -0.46 0.75
N LYS A 48 -10.65 0.04 0.94
CA LYS A 48 -11.21 1.17 0.18
C LYS A 48 -10.74 2.53 0.69
N GLU A 49 -10.70 2.73 2.00
CA GLU A 49 -10.30 4.00 2.65
C GLU A 49 -8.77 4.14 2.74
N GLY A 50 -8.04 3.02 2.79
CA GLY A 50 -6.59 2.96 2.97
C GLY A 50 -5.84 2.63 1.69
N GLY A 51 -6.27 3.21 0.56
CA GLY A 51 -5.61 3.04 -0.73
C GLY A 51 -4.22 3.66 -0.74
N THR A 52 -3.20 2.92 -0.29
CA THR A 52 -1.81 3.32 -0.46
C THR A 52 -1.48 3.61 -1.92
N LYS A 53 -2.23 3.04 -2.88
CA LYS A 53 -2.10 3.32 -4.31
C LYS A 53 -2.19 4.81 -4.64
N ASP A 54 -3.20 5.52 -4.14
CA ASP A 54 -3.38 6.94 -4.41
C ASP A 54 -2.19 7.75 -3.87
N LEU A 55 -1.71 7.40 -2.66
CA LEU A 55 -0.50 7.99 -2.08
C LEU A 55 0.78 7.64 -2.85
N HIS A 56 0.90 6.42 -3.40
CA HIS A 56 2.06 6.00 -4.18
C HIS A 56 2.09 6.72 -5.54
N GLU A 57 0.94 6.88 -6.19
CA GLU A 57 0.80 7.64 -7.43
C GLU A 57 1.12 9.12 -7.18
N GLU A 58 0.62 9.70 -6.10
CA GLU A 58 0.92 11.07 -5.71
C GLU A 58 2.43 11.27 -5.42
N VAL A 59 3.05 10.36 -4.65
CA VAL A 59 4.51 10.38 -4.42
C VAL A 59 5.29 10.22 -5.71
N ALA A 60 4.85 9.36 -6.64
CA ALA A 60 5.49 9.18 -7.94
C ALA A 60 5.36 10.44 -8.81
N ALA A 61 4.21 11.10 -8.80
CA ALA A 61 3.97 12.35 -9.50
C ALA A 61 4.89 13.47 -8.96
N TYR A 62 4.97 13.63 -7.63
CA TYR A 62 5.89 14.60 -7.01
C TYR A 62 7.35 14.29 -7.33
N LYS A 63 7.78 13.03 -7.27
CA LYS A 63 9.14 12.63 -7.66
C LYS A 63 9.45 12.99 -9.10
N THR A 64 8.51 12.77 -10.02
CA THR A 64 8.67 13.13 -11.44
C THR A 64 8.86 14.64 -11.62
N MET A 65 8.13 15.46 -10.86
CA MET A 65 8.27 16.92 -10.92
C MET A 65 9.57 17.43 -10.29
N MET A 66 10.01 16.82 -9.19
CA MET A 66 11.16 17.30 -8.41
C MET A 66 12.51 16.74 -8.87
N ASN A 67 12.51 15.58 -9.52
CA ASN A 67 13.74 14.94 -9.98
C ASN A 67 14.23 15.49 -11.32
N CYS A 68 15.54 15.42 -11.50
CA CYS A 68 16.23 15.80 -12.72
C CYS A 68 15.74 14.96 -13.90
N SER A 69 15.30 15.62 -14.97
CA SER A 69 14.80 14.95 -16.18
C SER A 69 15.86 14.21 -16.98
N VAL A 70 17.15 14.36 -16.66
CA VAL A 70 18.25 13.67 -17.33
C VAL A 70 18.50 12.29 -16.72
N CYS A 71 18.55 12.18 -15.40
CA CYS A 71 18.82 10.91 -14.72
C CYS A 71 17.61 10.28 -14.03
N MET A 72 16.49 11.01 -13.94
CA MET A 72 15.23 10.61 -13.29
C MET A 72 15.33 10.18 -11.81
N GLU A 73 16.49 10.41 -11.19
CA GLU A 73 16.83 9.85 -9.88
C GLU A 73 17.10 10.94 -8.84
N ARG A 74 17.96 11.91 -9.15
CA ARG A 74 18.40 12.95 -8.22
C ARG A 74 17.50 14.18 -8.30
N PRO A 75 17.26 14.90 -7.18
CA PRO A 75 16.48 16.12 -7.19
C PRO A 75 17.14 17.20 -8.04
N LYS A 76 16.31 18.09 -8.59
CA LYS A 76 16.76 19.34 -9.23
C LYS A 76 17.43 20.21 -8.16
N SER A 77 18.62 20.70 -8.46
CA SER A 77 19.44 21.49 -7.52
C SER A 77 20.17 22.65 -8.18
N VAL A 78 20.11 22.74 -9.51
CA VAL A 78 20.82 23.73 -10.32
C VAL A 78 19.85 24.23 -11.40
N ILE A 79 19.87 25.53 -11.67
CA ILE A 79 19.10 26.19 -12.72
C ILE A 79 20.04 26.75 -13.80
N ILE A 80 19.66 26.61 -15.06
CA ILE A 80 20.29 27.34 -16.17
C ILE A 80 19.52 28.66 -16.32
N THR A 81 20.10 29.77 -15.86
CA THR A 81 19.41 31.08 -15.77
C THR A 81 18.96 31.65 -17.12
N ARG A 82 19.57 31.21 -18.23
CA ARG A 82 19.18 31.61 -19.59
C ARG A 82 17.84 31.05 -20.06
N CYS A 83 17.45 29.87 -19.57
CA CYS A 83 16.25 29.17 -20.04
C CYS A 83 15.40 28.56 -18.92
N TYR A 84 15.76 28.79 -17.66
CA TYR A 84 15.06 28.39 -16.44
C TYR A 84 14.80 26.88 -16.28
N HIS A 85 15.46 26.04 -17.08
CA HIS A 85 15.40 24.60 -16.87
C HIS A 85 16.31 24.18 -15.72
N MET A 86 15.80 23.28 -14.89
CA MET A 86 16.48 22.81 -13.68
C MET A 86 16.86 21.33 -13.76
N PHE A 87 18.03 21.00 -13.22
CA PHE A 87 18.62 19.67 -13.25
C PHE A 87 19.41 19.40 -11.96
N CYS A 88 19.88 18.18 -11.77
CA CYS A 88 20.80 17.88 -10.67
C CYS A 88 22.22 18.35 -11.04
N LYS A 89 22.99 18.77 -10.04
CA LYS A 89 24.36 19.27 -10.21
C LYS A 89 25.24 18.32 -11.03
N THR A 90 25.23 17.02 -10.70
CA THR A 90 26.04 16.00 -11.38
C THR A 90 25.77 15.91 -12.88
N CYS A 91 24.53 16.11 -13.33
CA CYS A 91 24.20 16.06 -14.75
C CYS A 91 24.71 17.30 -15.48
N ILE A 92 24.58 18.49 -14.88
CA ILE A 92 25.07 19.73 -15.49
C ILE A 92 26.60 19.80 -15.49
N ASP A 93 27.26 19.37 -14.41
CA ASP A 93 28.72 19.31 -14.36
C ASP A 93 29.28 18.48 -15.51
N LYS A 94 28.74 17.27 -15.74
CA LYS A 94 29.12 16.40 -16.87
C LYS A 94 28.93 17.08 -18.23
N THR A 95 27.82 17.79 -18.42
CA THR A 95 27.54 18.54 -19.65
C THR A 95 28.56 19.65 -19.89
N VAL A 96 28.92 20.38 -18.83
CA VAL A 96 29.92 21.47 -18.88
C VAL A 96 31.33 20.92 -19.13
N GLU A 97 31.72 19.85 -18.42
CA GLU A 97 33.00 19.14 -18.58
C GLU A 97 33.18 18.60 -20.00
N ALA A 98 32.12 18.01 -20.57
CA ALA A 98 32.10 17.54 -21.96
C ALA A 98 32.05 18.68 -23.00
N ARG A 99 32.11 19.95 -22.56
CA ARG A 99 32.01 21.16 -23.39
C ARG A 99 30.72 21.24 -24.22
N GLN A 100 29.67 20.53 -23.80
CA GLN A 100 28.36 20.53 -24.44
C GLN A 100 27.52 21.68 -23.89
N ARG A 101 27.76 22.89 -24.36
CA ARG A 101 27.10 24.13 -23.89
C ARG A 101 25.65 24.29 -24.37
N LYS A 102 24.84 23.24 -24.27
CA LYS A 102 23.41 23.22 -24.65
C LYS A 102 22.57 22.64 -23.52
N CYS A 103 21.48 23.32 -23.17
CA CYS A 103 20.55 22.89 -22.15
C CYS A 103 19.97 21.50 -22.49
N PRO A 104 20.01 20.51 -21.58
CA PRO A 104 19.41 19.20 -21.83
C PRO A 104 17.88 19.23 -22.06
N GLY A 105 17.19 20.25 -21.55
CA GLY A 105 15.73 20.37 -21.64
C GLY A 105 15.23 21.03 -22.92
N CYS A 106 15.93 22.04 -23.43
CA CYS A 106 15.48 22.83 -24.58
C CYS A 106 16.53 23.07 -25.67
N GLY A 107 17.77 22.59 -25.49
CA GLY A 107 18.85 22.74 -26.45
C GLY A 107 19.45 24.14 -26.56
N SER A 108 18.90 25.15 -25.86
CA SER A 108 19.43 26.51 -25.85
C SER A 108 20.86 26.56 -25.34
N GLY A 109 21.69 27.39 -25.98
CA GLY A 109 23.07 27.59 -25.56
C GLY A 109 23.19 28.25 -24.19
N PHE A 110 24.16 27.84 -23.38
CA PHE A 110 24.47 28.46 -22.08
C PHE A 110 25.98 28.46 -21.79
N ALA A 111 26.46 29.43 -21.03
CA ALA A 111 27.82 29.53 -20.53
C ALA A 111 27.93 29.03 -19.08
N THR A 112 29.16 28.76 -18.60
CA THR A 112 29.38 28.28 -17.23
C THR A 112 28.84 29.24 -16.17
N GLY A 113 28.85 30.56 -16.43
CA GLY A 113 28.28 31.57 -15.53
C GLY A 113 26.75 31.59 -15.49
N ASP A 114 26.07 30.89 -16.41
CA ASP A 114 24.60 30.78 -16.44
C ASP A 114 24.09 29.64 -15.54
N VAL A 115 24.99 28.91 -14.89
CA VAL A 115 24.67 27.77 -14.01
C VAL A 115 24.67 28.26 -12.56
N SER A 116 23.51 28.19 -11.90
CA SER A 116 23.33 28.66 -10.51
C SER A 116 22.66 27.61 -9.63
#